data_AF-A0A397GG15-F1
#
_entry.id   AF-A0A397GG15-F1
#
_cell.length_a   1.000
_cell.length_b   1.000
_cell.length_c   1.000
_cell.angle_alpha   90.00
_cell.angle_beta   90.00
_cell.angle_gamma   90.00
#
_symmetry.space_group_name_H-M   'P 1'
#
loop_
_entity.id
_entity.type
_entity.pdbx_description
1 polymer ?
#
loop_
_entity_poly.entity_id
_entity_poly.type
_entity_poly.pdbx_seq_one_letter_code
_entity_poly.pdbx_strand_id
1 'polypeptide(L)'
;MAPLSVESAMTKLLHTSRTIQRRNGVRPPEAKRIKHAASLLREGSPPPDAVGAGRQTTYLHFLQKLSGNSMVVLCAVGLGLSAIAIAREDVLLDLPHEINSTIAALDNPVLRRLANEYMGVAERTPPVRSTSDLENSPAAGPLTASHHGPSQNIDQDKVERTIEQRSSSKTNTGGPKQGIGLIGDVYELSLKDVQQIIESHQISGSILLTDTYGVNTTPFVTIPITNELTDRLISNRPRVSWNEP
;
A
#
# COMPACT_ATOMS: atom_id res chain seq x y z
N MET A 1 18.84 14.99 6.38
CA MET A 1 17.49 15.52 6.74
C MET A 1 17.55 15.93 8.21
N ALA A 2 16.97 17.07 8.58
CA ALA A 2 16.92 17.47 9.99
C ALA A 2 16.07 16.46 10.80
N PRO A 3 16.48 16.08 12.01
CA PRO A 3 15.69 15.22 12.88
C PRO A 3 14.33 15.86 13.18
N LEU A 4 13.27 15.05 13.25
CA LEU A 4 11.93 15.52 13.58
C LEU A 4 11.94 16.17 14.97
N SER A 5 11.53 17.45 15.07
CA SER A 5 11.25 18.12 16.35
C SER A 5 9.74 18.21 16.60
N VAL A 6 9.33 18.40 17.85
CA VAL A 6 7.90 18.57 18.21
C VAL A 6 7.26 19.71 17.42
N GLU A 7 7.90 20.88 17.37
CA GLU A 7 7.39 22.06 16.63
C GLU A 7 7.23 21.77 15.11
N SER A 8 8.24 21.13 14.51
CA SER A 8 8.20 20.79 13.09
C SER A 8 7.11 19.75 12.79
N ALA A 9 6.88 18.80 13.70
CA ALA A 9 5.83 17.80 13.61
C ALA A 9 4.45 18.44 13.71
N MET A 10 4.22 19.31 14.70
CA MET A 10 2.95 20.03 14.91
C MET A 10 2.62 20.93 13.72
N THR A 11 3.59 21.67 13.20
CA THR A 11 3.43 22.48 11.98
C THR A 11 3.01 21.63 10.78
N LYS A 12 3.65 20.46 10.62
CA LYS A 12 3.33 19.53 9.54
C LYS A 12 1.94 18.90 9.71
N LEU A 13 1.53 18.58 10.93
CA LEU A 13 0.20 18.04 11.23
C LEU A 13 -0.90 19.09 10.96
N LEU A 14 -0.71 20.35 11.37
CA LEU A 14 -1.62 21.45 11.04
C LEU A 14 -1.78 21.64 9.53
N HIS A 15 -0.67 21.65 8.80
CA HIS A 15 -0.68 21.76 7.34
C HIS A 15 -1.40 20.55 6.70
N THR A 16 -1.14 19.36 7.21
CA THR A 16 -1.76 18.11 6.72
C THR A 16 -3.26 18.12 6.97
N SER A 17 -3.72 18.50 8.16
CA SER A 17 -5.14 18.59 8.51
C SER A 17 -5.89 19.52 7.54
N ARG A 18 -5.36 20.74 7.33
CA ARG A 18 -5.92 21.70 6.38
C ARG A 18 -5.92 21.17 4.95
N THR A 19 -4.86 20.46 4.56
CA THR A 19 -4.75 19.87 3.22
C THR A 19 -5.79 18.78 2.99
N ILE A 20 -5.97 17.87 3.96
CA ILE A 20 -7.00 16.82 3.90
C ILE A 20 -8.39 17.45 3.83
N GLN A 21 -8.65 18.47 4.65
CA GLN A 21 -9.93 19.18 4.65
C GLN A 21 -10.21 19.85 3.30
N ARG A 22 -9.25 20.61 2.75
CA ARG A 22 -9.38 21.29 1.45
C ARG A 22 -9.59 20.32 0.29
N ARG A 23 -8.95 19.14 0.35
CA ARG A 23 -9.13 18.08 -0.65
C ARG A 23 -10.39 17.24 -0.43
N ASN A 24 -11.05 17.40 0.72
CA ASN A 24 -12.15 16.54 1.17
C ASN A 24 -11.79 15.04 1.13
N GLY A 25 -10.53 14.68 1.42
CA GLY A 25 -10.06 13.30 1.37
C GLY A 25 -8.53 13.16 1.33
N VAL A 26 -8.09 11.93 1.03
CA VAL A 26 -6.68 11.53 1.00
C VAL A 26 -6.32 10.91 -0.35
N ARG A 27 -5.05 11.02 -0.74
CA ARG A 27 -4.52 10.39 -1.96
C ARG A 27 -4.30 8.89 -1.75
N PRO A 28 -4.23 8.07 -2.82
CA PRO A 28 -4.00 6.63 -2.69
C PRO A 28 -2.77 6.24 -1.83
N PRO A 29 -1.61 6.92 -1.90
CA PRO A 29 -0.46 6.62 -1.02
C PRO A 29 -0.71 6.99 0.45
N GLU A 30 -1.57 7.96 0.72
CA GLU A 30 -1.93 8.38 2.08
C GLU A 30 -2.94 7.39 2.66
N ALA A 31 -3.93 6.96 1.86
CA ALA A 31 -4.85 5.88 2.21
C ALA A 31 -4.12 4.56 2.55
N LYS A 32 -3.08 4.20 1.80
CA LYS A 32 -2.23 3.03 2.12
C LYS A 32 -1.60 3.15 3.52
N ARG A 33 -1.10 4.34 3.88
CA ARG A 33 -0.52 4.58 5.21
C ARG A 33 -1.57 4.47 6.33
N ILE A 34 -2.79 4.97 6.10
CA ILE A 34 -3.89 4.83 7.06
C ILE A 34 -4.25 3.34 7.25
N LYS A 35 -4.41 2.58 6.16
CA LYS A 35 -4.70 1.14 6.23
C LYS A 35 -3.62 0.36 6.98
N HIS A 36 -2.35 0.73 6.76
CA HIS A 36 -1.23 0.13 7.48
C HIS A 36 -1.29 0.42 8.98
N ALA A 37 -1.52 1.69 9.37
CA ALA A 37 -1.72 2.07 10.76
C ALA A 37 -2.92 1.35 11.41
N ALA A 38 -4.03 1.23 10.69
CA ALA A 38 -5.23 0.51 11.14
C ALA A 38 -4.96 -0.98 11.37
N SER A 39 -4.22 -1.61 10.46
CA SER A 39 -3.88 -3.03 10.56
C SER A 39 -2.97 -3.27 11.77
N LEU A 40 -1.96 -2.43 12.00
CA LEU A 40 -1.10 -2.50 13.19
C LEU A 40 -1.89 -2.33 14.50
N LEU A 41 -2.84 -1.40 14.55
CA LEU A 41 -3.67 -1.20 15.76
C LEU A 41 -4.62 -2.38 16.02
N ARG A 42 -5.06 -3.09 14.98
CA ARG A 42 -5.96 -4.24 15.10
C ARG A 42 -5.21 -5.55 15.39
N GLU A 43 -4.10 -5.77 14.71
CA GLU A 43 -3.31 -7.02 14.77
C GLU A 43 -2.31 -7.00 15.93
N GLY A 44 -1.97 -5.81 16.45
CA GLY A 44 -1.01 -5.64 17.52
C GLY A 44 0.43 -5.61 17.01
N SER A 45 1.37 -5.84 17.93
CA SER A 45 2.80 -5.79 17.59
C SER A 45 3.15 -6.89 16.59
N PRO A 46 3.93 -6.58 15.54
CA PRO A 46 4.40 -7.60 14.62
C PRO A 46 5.32 -8.60 15.34
N PRO A 47 5.46 -9.83 14.81
CA PRO A 47 6.42 -10.81 15.33
C PRO A 47 7.84 -10.20 15.45
N PRO A 48 8.62 -10.51 16.50
CA PRO A 48 9.93 -9.89 16.73
C PRO A 48 10.94 -10.11 15.58
N ASP A 49 10.79 -11.23 14.89
CA ASP A 49 11.55 -11.67 13.72
C ASP A 49 11.05 -11.06 12.40
N ALA A 50 9.91 -10.38 12.42
CA ALA A 50 9.35 -9.75 11.23
C ALA A 50 10.19 -8.56 10.76
N VAL A 51 10.18 -8.41 9.45
CA VAL A 51 10.80 -7.32 8.71
C VAL A 51 10.32 -5.95 9.22
N GLY A 52 11.21 -5.21 9.89
CA GLY A 52 10.94 -3.87 10.40
C GLY A 52 10.13 -3.86 11.70
N ALA A 53 10.07 -4.99 12.41
CA ALA A 53 9.33 -5.14 13.65
C ALA A 53 9.64 -4.03 14.66
N GLY A 54 10.91 -3.70 14.89
CA GLY A 54 11.28 -2.61 15.81
C GLY A 54 10.65 -1.26 15.44
N ARG A 55 10.72 -0.87 14.15
CA ARG A 55 10.14 0.39 13.66
C ARG A 55 8.62 0.38 13.75
N GLN A 56 8.00 -0.75 13.41
CA GLN A 56 6.55 -0.94 13.50
C GLN A 56 6.07 -0.92 14.96
N THR A 57 6.82 -1.50 15.90
CA THR A 57 6.55 -1.48 17.33
C THR A 57 6.64 -0.07 17.90
N THR A 58 7.71 0.69 17.58
CA THR A 58 7.82 2.10 17.98
C THR A 58 6.65 2.92 17.43
N TYR A 59 6.31 2.71 16.16
CA TYR A 59 5.19 3.39 15.53
C TYR A 59 3.84 3.03 16.19
N LEU A 60 3.59 1.74 16.46
CA LEU A 60 2.38 1.27 17.14
C LEU A 60 2.25 1.87 18.54
N HIS A 61 3.32 1.82 19.33
CA HIS A 61 3.34 2.38 20.68
C HIS A 61 3.06 3.89 20.66
N PHE A 62 3.59 4.62 19.68
CA PHE A 62 3.25 6.02 19.47
C PHE A 62 1.76 6.21 19.15
N LEU A 63 1.21 5.42 18.22
CA LEU A 63 -0.20 5.55 17.82
C LEU A 63 -1.17 5.24 18.97
N GLN A 64 -0.84 4.29 19.85
CA GLN A 64 -1.64 3.92 21.02
C GLN A 64 -1.76 5.05 22.06
N LYS A 65 -0.83 6.02 22.07
CA LYS A 65 -0.88 7.19 22.96
C LYS A 65 -1.81 8.31 22.46
N LEU A 66 -2.32 8.22 21.23
CA LEU A 66 -3.14 9.27 20.64
C LEU A 66 -4.61 9.12 21.04
N SER A 67 -5.24 10.24 21.34
CA SER A 67 -6.66 10.30 21.66
C SER A 67 -7.50 10.29 20.37
N GLY A 68 -7.98 9.11 20.01
CA GLY A 68 -8.99 8.91 18.98
C GLY A 68 -8.45 8.64 17.57
N ASN A 69 -9.27 7.94 16.78
CA ASN A 69 -8.90 7.45 15.45
C ASN A 69 -8.62 8.59 14.45
N SER A 70 -9.19 9.79 14.63
CA SER A 70 -8.90 10.95 13.77
C SER A 70 -7.46 11.44 13.91
N MET A 71 -6.89 11.40 15.11
CA MET A 71 -5.49 11.77 15.34
C MET A 71 -4.53 10.70 14.80
N VAL A 72 -4.89 9.42 14.91
CA VAL A 72 -4.16 8.31 14.29
C VAL A 72 -4.11 8.50 12.76
N VAL A 73 -5.26 8.77 12.13
CA VAL A 73 -5.34 9.05 10.68
C VAL A 73 -4.44 10.23 10.31
N LEU A 74 -4.53 11.32 11.07
CA LEU A 74 -3.72 12.52 10.80
C LEU A 74 -2.21 12.23 10.92
N CYS A 75 -1.78 11.49 11.93
CA CYS A 75 -0.38 11.11 12.13
C CYS A 75 0.11 10.13 11.05
N ALA A 76 -0.72 9.18 10.63
CA ALA A 76 -0.39 8.25 9.55
C ALA A 76 -0.14 8.99 8.23
N VAL A 77 -0.91 10.03 7.93
CA VAL A 77 -0.75 10.82 6.70
C VAL A 77 0.39 11.83 6.82
N GLY A 78 0.40 12.62 7.90
CA GLY A 78 1.30 13.76 8.06
C GLY A 78 2.73 13.38 8.41
N LEU A 79 2.91 12.40 9.29
CA LEU A 79 4.24 11.96 9.74
C LEU A 79 4.61 10.64 9.08
N GLY A 80 3.73 9.65 9.19
CA GLY A 80 3.96 8.29 8.73
C GLY A 80 4.97 7.52 9.58
N LEU A 81 5.05 6.21 9.32
CA LEU A 81 5.88 5.28 10.08
C LEU A 81 7.35 5.69 10.11
N SER A 82 7.94 6.06 8.96
CA SER A 82 9.37 6.34 8.89
C SER A 82 9.80 7.48 9.81
N ALA A 83 9.05 8.59 9.81
CA ALA A 83 9.40 9.76 10.60
C ALA A 83 9.27 9.51 12.11
N ILE A 84 8.25 8.75 12.52
CA ILE A 84 8.01 8.40 13.92
C ILE A 84 9.03 7.35 14.39
N ALA A 85 9.32 6.33 13.59
CA ALA A 85 10.23 5.26 13.97
C ALA A 85 11.69 5.71 14.14
N ILE A 86 12.08 6.85 13.57
CA ILE A 86 13.43 7.44 13.73
C ILE A 86 13.42 8.70 14.60
N ALA A 87 12.25 9.08 15.14
CA ALA A 87 12.17 10.22 16.04
C ALA A 87 12.93 9.91 17.33
N ARG A 88 13.50 10.95 17.93
CA ARG A 88 14.16 10.84 19.23
C ARG A 88 13.13 10.53 20.33
N GLU A 89 13.58 9.92 21.41
CA GLU A 89 12.72 9.50 22.52
C GLU A 89 11.97 10.69 23.15
N ASP A 90 12.63 11.84 23.33
CA ASP A 90 12.01 13.08 23.81
C ASP A 90 10.80 13.47 22.95
N VAL A 91 10.96 13.42 21.62
CA VAL A 91 9.89 13.73 20.68
C VAL A 91 8.77 12.69 20.72
N LEU A 92 9.09 11.40 20.87
CA LEU A 92 8.09 10.32 20.98
C LEU A 92 7.28 10.37 22.27
N LEU A 93 7.85 10.96 23.33
CA LEU A 93 7.17 11.20 24.59
C LEU A 93 6.29 12.45 24.52
N ASP A 94 6.84 13.58 24.05
CA ASP A 94 6.16 14.88 24.11
C ASP A 94 5.08 15.04 23.02
N LEU A 95 5.34 14.53 21.82
CA LEU A 95 4.47 14.79 20.67
C LEU A 95 3.03 14.28 20.83
N PRO A 96 2.76 13.06 21.36
CA PRO A 96 1.39 12.63 21.64
C PRO A 96 0.67 13.53 22.63
N HIS A 97 1.36 14.04 23.66
CA HIS A 97 0.78 14.97 24.62
C HIS A 97 0.37 16.28 23.94
N GLU A 98 1.23 16.81 23.08
CA GLU A 98 0.97 18.05 22.36
C GLU A 98 -0.20 17.91 21.36
N ILE A 99 -0.25 16.78 20.64
CA ILE A 99 -1.37 16.43 19.74
C ILE A 99 -2.68 16.36 20.53
N ASN A 100 -2.67 15.68 21.67
CA ASN A 100 -3.86 15.50 22.51
C ASN A 100 -4.33 16.83 23.16
N SER A 101 -3.40 17.74 23.45
CA SER A 101 -3.71 19.09 23.95
C SER A 101 -4.34 19.98 22.87
N THR A 102 -3.97 19.79 21.60
CA THR A 102 -4.38 20.65 20.48
C THR A 102 -5.38 20.00 19.51
N ILE A 103 -6.11 18.98 19.97
CA ILE A 103 -7.11 18.25 19.15
C ILE A 103 -8.07 19.21 18.45
N ALA A 104 -8.58 20.23 19.14
CA ALA A 104 -9.55 21.17 18.56
C ALA A 104 -9.02 21.92 17.33
N ALA A 105 -7.71 22.17 17.25
CA ALA A 105 -7.08 22.85 16.11
C ALA A 105 -6.72 21.88 14.96
N LEU A 106 -6.45 20.63 15.30
CA LEU A 106 -6.04 19.59 14.35
C LEU A 106 -7.23 18.85 13.74
N ASP A 107 -8.30 18.68 14.49
CA ASP A 107 -9.44 17.88 14.09
C ASP A 107 -10.34 18.60 13.09
N ASN A 108 -10.98 17.83 12.20
CA ASN A 108 -11.94 18.35 11.26
C ASN A 108 -12.91 17.24 10.80
N PRO A 109 -14.08 17.59 10.21
CA PRO A 109 -15.09 16.59 9.84
C PRO A 109 -14.58 15.52 8.85
N VAL A 110 -13.64 15.86 7.98
CA VAL A 110 -13.08 14.93 6.99
C VAL A 110 -12.21 13.88 7.68
N LEU A 111 -11.39 14.28 8.66
CA LEU A 111 -10.59 13.35 9.47
C LEU A 111 -11.48 12.37 10.24
N ARG A 112 -12.58 12.84 10.83
CA ARG A 112 -13.56 11.98 11.52
C ARG A 112 -14.21 10.97 10.57
N ARG A 113 -14.59 11.41 9.37
CA ARG A 113 -15.15 10.52 8.34
C ARG A 113 -14.14 9.44 7.93
N LEU A 114 -12.90 9.83 7.67
CA LEU A 114 -11.82 8.89 7.31
C LEU A 114 -11.50 7.94 8.47
N ALA A 115 -11.52 8.42 9.72
CA ALA A 115 -11.35 7.57 10.88
C ALA A 115 -12.43 6.48 10.94
N ASN A 116 -13.68 6.82 10.71
CA ASN A 116 -14.76 5.83 10.67
C ASN A 116 -14.64 4.87 9.48
N GLU A 117 -14.23 5.35 8.30
CA GLU A 117 -14.08 4.54 7.10
C GLU A 117 -12.95 3.50 7.22
N TYR A 118 -11.81 3.88 7.81
CA TYR A 118 -10.60 3.05 7.84
C TYR A 118 -10.39 2.31 9.17
N MET A 119 -10.87 2.87 10.28
CA MET A 119 -10.67 2.34 11.64
C MET A 119 -11.98 1.89 12.29
N GLY A 120 -13.13 2.30 11.75
CA GLY A 120 -14.41 1.81 12.22
C GLY A 120 -14.50 0.31 11.98
N VAL A 121 -14.95 -0.42 13.00
CA VAL A 121 -15.41 -1.80 12.82
C VAL A 121 -16.54 -1.72 11.82
N ALA A 122 -16.38 -2.37 10.67
CA ALA A 122 -17.41 -2.46 9.66
C ALA A 122 -18.69 -3.03 10.31
N GLU A 123 -19.62 -2.16 10.65
CA GLU A 123 -21.00 -2.56 10.77
C GLU A 123 -21.39 -3.00 9.37
N ARG A 124 -21.50 -4.32 9.19
CA ARG A 124 -22.04 -4.94 7.98
C ARG A 124 -23.38 -4.28 7.71
N THR A 125 -23.41 -3.32 6.79
CA THR A 125 -24.67 -2.82 6.25
C THR A 125 -25.15 -3.87 5.25
N PRO A 126 -26.25 -4.60 5.51
CA PRO A 126 -26.89 -5.34 4.42
C PRO A 126 -27.40 -4.34 3.39
N PRO A 127 -27.40 -4.67 2.09
CA PRO A 127 -27.93 -3.78 1.08
C PRO A 127 -29.43 -3.57 1.32
N VAL A 128 -29.80 -2.30 1.45
CA VAL A 128 -31.19 -1.83 1.37
C VAL A 128 -31.76 -2.27 0.02
N ARG A 129 -32.60 -3.30 0.03
CA ARG A 129 -33.63 -3.50 -0.99
C ARG A 129 -34.95 -3.07 -0.39
N SER A 130 -35.27 -1.79 -0.57
CA SER A 130 -36.64 -1.31 -0.50
C SER A 130 -37.28 -1.54 -1.86
N THR A 131 -37.96 -2.66 -2.01
CA THR A 131 -39.11 -2.76 -2.91
C THR A 131 -40.22 -3.43 -2.11
N SER A 132 -41.22 -2.62 -1.81
CA SER A 132 -42.51 -2.95 -1.23
C SER A 132 -43.22 -4.05 -2.02
N ASP A 133 -43.58 -5.15 -1.35
CA ASP A 133 -44.60 -6.08 -1.83
C ASP A 133 -45.50 -6.46 -0.64
N LEU A 134 -46.71 -5.90 -0.62
CA LEU A 134 -47.85 -6.48 0.10
C LEU A 134 -49.07 -6.44 -0.83
N GLU A 135 -49.56 -7.64 -1.13
CA GLU A 135 -50.96 -8.03 -1.41
C GLU A 135 -51.81 -7.21 -2.40
N ASN A 136 -52.16 -7.83 -3.52
CA ASN A 136 -53.46 -8.53 -3.61
C ASN A 136 -53.64 -9.27 -4.94
N SER A 137 -54.04 -10.54 -4.85
CA SER A 137 -54.73 -11.28 -5.91
C SER A 137 -56.24 -11.22 -5.63
N PRO A 138 -57.15 -11.29 -6.62
CA PRO A 138 -57.65 -12.63 -6.97
C PRO A 138 -58.10 -12.85 -8.44
N ALA A 139 -57.89 -14.10 -8.87
CA ALA A 139 -58.79 -15.03 -9.59
C ALA A 139 -59.65 -14.56 -10.80
N ALA A 140 -59.42 -15.20 -11.96
CA ALA A 140 -60.35 -16.13 -12.64
C ALA A 140 -59.77 -16.60 -13.99
N GLY A 141 -59.72 -17.92 -14.24
CA GLY A 141 -59.31 -18.53 -15.53
C GLY A 141 -60.43 -18.53 -16.59
N PRO A 142 -60.53 -19.52 -17.50
CA PRO A 142 -59.61 -20.62 -17.82
C PRO A 142 -59.54 -20.96 -19.35
N LEU A 143 -58.84 -22.07 -19.65
CA LEU A 143 -59.05 -23.05 -20.75
C LEU A 143 -58.07 -23.08 -21.94
N THR A 144 -57.25 -24.13 -21.95
CA THR A 144 -57.17 -25.25 -22.92
C THR A 144 -55.70 -25.70 -23.02
N ALA A 145 -55.32 -26.84 -22.42
CA ALA A 145 -55.35 -28.19 -23.00
C ALA A 145 -54.49 -28.30 -24.28
N SER A 146 -53.60 -29.26 -24.51
CA SER A 146 -53.11 -30.44 -23.80
C SER A 146 -52.04 -31.09 -24.72
N HIS A 147 -51.26 -32.04 -24.19
CA HIS A 147 -50.50 -33.09 -24.93
C HIS A 147 -49.19 -32.65 -25.62
N HIS A 148 -48.07 -33.38 -25.57
CA HIS A 148 -47.76 -34.76 -25.17
C HIS A 148 -46.23 -34.85 -24.91
N GLY A 149 -45.78 -35.56 -23.87
CA GLY A 149 -44.39 -36.05 -23.74
C GLY A 149 -44.16 -37.33 -24.58
N PRO A 150 -43.18 -38.21 -24.28
CA PRO A 150 -42.15 -38.16 -23.22
C PRO A 150 -40.74 -38.72 -23.63
N SER A 151 -39.79 -38.75 -22.65
CA SER A 151 -38.83 -39.87 -22.36
C SER A 151 -37.65 -40.16 -23.33
N GLN A 152 -36.39 -40.53 -22.95
CA GLN A 152 -35.72 -40.98 -21.72
C GLN A 152 -34.18 -40.75 -21.76
N ASN A 153 -33.58 -40.69 -20.55
CA ASN A 153 -32.34 -41.33 -20.02
C ASN A 153 -31.00 -41.34 -20.78
N ILE A 154 -29.93 -40.76 -20.20
CA ILE A 154 -28.94 -41.35 -19.24
C ILE A 154 -28.04 -42.41 -19.90
N ASP A 155 -26.74 -42.11 -20.03
CA ASP A 155 -25.71 -42.98 -19.44
C ASP A 155 -24.35 -42.29 -19.22
N GLN A 156 -23.72 -42.69 -18.12
CA GLN A 156 -22.40 -42.29 -17.60
C GLN A 156 -21.30 -43.22 -18.12
N ASP A 157 -20.08 -42.70 -18.27
CA ASP A 157 -18.79 -43.25 -17.75
C ASP A 157 -17.64 -42.47 -18.41
N LYS A 158 -16.76 -41.70 -17.75
CA LYS A 158 -15.78 -41.92 -16.65
C LYS A 158 -14.43 -42.52 -17.13
N VAL A 159 -13.34 -41.89 -16.66
CA VAL A 159 -11.92 -42.36 -16.51
C VAL A 159 -10.98 -42.14 -17.72
N GLU A 160 -9.77 -41.55 -17.69
CA GLU A 160 -8.91 -40.89 -16.67
C GLU A 160 -7.78 -40.06 -17.36
N ARG A 161 -7.25 -39.07 -16.62
CA ARG A 161 -5.86 -38.52 -16.57
C ARG A 161 -5.08 -38.23 -17.87
N THR A 162 -4.60 -36.98 -18.00
CA THR A 162 -3.18 -36.62 -17.84
C THR A 162 -3.02 -35.09 -17.72
N ILE A 163 -2.29 -34.66 -16.71
CA ILE A 163 -1.88 -33.29 -16.42
C ILE A 163 -0.67 -32.95 -17.28
N GLU A 164 -0.72 -31.89 -18.07
CA GLU A 164 0.44 -31.01 -18.30
C GLU A 164 -0.02 -29.61 -18.72
N GLN A 165 0.35 -28.63 -17.90
CA GLN A 165 0.01 -27.21 -18.03
C GLN A 165 0.68 -26.60 -19.26
N ARG A 166 -0.13 -26.31 -20.27
CA ARG A 166 0.21 -25.41 -21.38
C ARG A 166 -0.80 -24.27 -21.41
N SER A 167 -0.37 -23.05 -21.12
CA SER A 167 -1.08 -21.78 -21.39
C SER A 167 -0.06 -20.66 -21.18
N SER A 168 0.71 -20.18 -22.16
CA SER A 168 0.31 -19.46 -23.38
C SER A 168 -0.74 -18.36 -23.10
N SER A 169 -0.21 -17.21 -22.69
CA SER A 169 -0.47 -15.89 -23.26
C SER A 169 -1.91 -15.57 -23.72
N LYS A 170 -2.60 -14.71 -22.95
CA LYS A 170 -3.60 -13.78 -23.47
C LYS A 170 -3.17 -12.34 -23.18
N THR A 171 -2.81 -11.65 -24.24
CA THR A 171 -2.64 -10.20 -24.34
C THR A 171 -3.99 -9.51 -24.16
N ASN A 172 -4.08 -8.50 -23.29
CA ASN A 172 -5.04 -7.42 -23.44
C ASN A 172 -4.39 -6.09 -23.03
N THR A 173 -4.44 -5.19 -24.01
CA THR A 173 -3.96 -3.81 -24.10
C THR A 173 -4.47 -2.90 -22.96
N GLY A 174 -3.54 -2.17 -22.34
CA GLY A 174 -3.87 -1.11 -21.39
C GLY A 174 -2.70 -0.69 -20.47
N GLY A 175 -1.61 -0.17 -21.06
CA GLY A 175 -0.56 0.64 -20.43
C GLY A 175 0.16 0.06 -19.18
N PRO A 176 1.44 -0.36 -19.26
CA PRO A 176 2.13 -0.82 -18.09
C PRO A 176 2.61 0.39 -17.28
N LYS A 177 1.96 0.65 -16.13
CA LYS A 177 2.69 1.12 -14.95
C LYS A 177 3.59 -0.04 -14.54
N GLN A 178 4.77 -0.11 -15.15
CA GLN A 178 5.82 -1.04 -14.76
C GLN A 178 6.15 -0.74 -13.29
N GLY A 179 5.75 -1.64 -12.39
CA GLY A 179 6.62 -1.92 -11.27
C GLY A 179 7.94 -2.37 -11.88
N ILE A 180 9.04 -1.71 -11.51
CA ILE A 180 10.38 -2.07 -11.97
C ILE A 180 10.69 -3.42 -11.33
N GLY A 181 10.28 -4.51 -11.98
CA GLY A 181 10.97 -5.77 -11.85
C GLY A 181 12.32 -5.57 -12.51
N LEU A 182 13.39 -5.49 -11.72
CA LEU A 182 14.75 -5.46 -12.24
C LEU A 182 14.99 -6.80 -12.94
N ILE A 183 14.76 -6.85 -14.26
CA ILE A 183 15.10 -7.98 -15.11
C ILE A 183 16.38 -7.59 -15.83
N GLY A 184 17.47 -8.30 -15.55
CA GLY A 184 18.76 -8.04 -16.16
C GLY A 184 19.91 -8.64 -15.35
N ASP A 185 21.10 -8.52 -15.92
CA ASP A 185 22.32 -8.95 -15.25
C ASP A 185 22.78 -7.91 -14.23
N VAL A 186 23.43 -8.39 -13.17
CA VAL A 186 23.99 -7.55 -12.12
C VAL A 186 25.50 -7.49 -12.27
N TYR A 187 26.02 -6.26 -12.33
CA TYR A 187 27.45 -5.97 -12.37
C TYR A 187 27.82 -5.14 -11.16
N GLU A 188 28.89 -5.52 -10.47
CA GLU A 188 29.44 -4.69 -9.40
C GLU A 188 30.19 -3.50 -10.01
N LEU A 189 29.89 -2.31 -9.52
CA LEU A 189 30.55 -1.07 -9.94
C LEU A 189 31.51 -0.61 -8.86
N SER A 190 32.69 -0.13 -9.26
CA SER A 190 33.65 0.51 -8.37
C SER A 190 33.35 2.01 -8.24
N LEU A 191 33.95 2.66 -7.25
CA LEU A 191 33.85 4.11 -7.08
C LEU A 191 34.32 4.91 -8.31
N LYS A 192 35.32 4.38 -9.05
CA LYS A 192 35.81 5.00 -10.28
C LYS A 192 34.76 4.99 -11.39
N ASP A 193 33.94 3.95 -11.45
CA ASP A 193 32.87 3.85 -12.44
C ASP A 193 31.73 4.81 -12.11
N VAL A 194 31.43 4.99 -10.82
CA VAL A 194 30.45 5.97 -10.37
C VAL A 194 30.90 7.38 -10.75
N GLN A 195 32.19 7.70 -10.57
CA GLN A 195 32.75 8.98 -11.04
C GLN A 195 32.60 9.13 -12.55
N GLN A 196 32.96 8.10 -13.32
CA GLN A 196 32.83 8.11 -14.78
C GLN A 196 31.37 8.29 -15.21
N ILE A 197 30.40 7.67 -14.54
CA ILE A 197 28.97 7.84 -14.81
C ILE A 197 28.57 9.30 -14.64
N ILE A 198 28.97 9.92 -13.53
CA ILE A 198 28.64 11.32 -13.22
C ILE A 198 29.27 12.27 -14.25
N GLU A 199 30.52 12.01 -14.67
CA GLU A 199 31.26 12.85 -15.62
C GLU A 199 30.89 12.62 -17.08
N SER A 200 30.32 11.45 -17.43
CA SER A 200 30.05 11.05 -18.81
C SER A 200 28.96 11.86 -19.51
N HIS A 201 28.15 12.63 -18.76
CA HIS A 201 26.93 13.28 -19.26
C HIS A 201 25.92 12.31 -19.91
N GLN A 202 26.04 11.01 -19.65
CA GLN A 202 25.19 9.95 -20.24
C GLN A 202 24.10 9.47 -19.27
N ILE A 203 23.73 10.29 -18.27
CA ILE A 203 22.60 10.02 -17.38
C ILE A 203 21.31 10.31 -18.15
N SER A 204 20.53 9.28 -18.43
CA SER A 204 19.31 9.35 -19.23
C SER A 204 18.07 9.39 -18.34
N GLY A 205 17.70 10.56 -17.84
CA GLY A 205 16.47 10.76 -17.08
C GLY A 205 16.68 11.14 -15.62
N SER A 206 15.66 10.91 -14.79
CA SER A 206 15.67 11.32 -13.38
C SER A 206 16.42 10.32 -12.51
N ILE A 207 17.29 10.85 -11.64
CA ILE A 207 17.91 10.08 -10.57
C ILE A 207 16.89 9.87 -9.46
N LEU A 208 16.67 8.62 -9.06
CA LEU A 208 15.66 8.25 -8.08
C LEU A 208 16.31 7.67 -6.83
N LEU A 209 15.90 8.14 -5.66
CA LEU A 209 16.21 7.50 -4.38
C LEU A 209 15.06 6.55 -4.03
N THR A 210 15.39 5.27 -3.88
CA THR A 210 14.48 4.25 -3.38
C THR A 210 14.74 4.03 -1.90
N ASP A 211 13.85 4.55 -1.06
CA ASP A 211 13.77 4.18 0.35
C ASP A 211 13.12 2.80 0.45
N THR A 212 13.92 1.78 0.77
CA THR A 212 13.46 0.39 0.84
C THR A 212 12.79 0.12 2.19
N TYR A 213 11.58 -0.44 2.14
CA TYR A 213 10.84 -0.86 3.34
C TYR A 213 11.11 -2.36 3.58
N GLY A 214 12.21 -2.69 4.28
CA GLY A 214 12.57 -4.07 4.63
C GLY A 214 13.73 -4.21 5.64
N VAL A 215 13.79 -5.28 6.44
CA VAL A 215 15.03 -5.71 7.14
C VAL A 215 15.99 -6.24 6.12
N ASN A 216 17.26 -5.89 6.28
CA ASN A 216 18.36 -6.26 5.39
C ASN A 216 18.28 -5.66 3.97
N THR A 217 17.42 -4.65 3.76
CA THR A 217 17.42 -3.87 2.52
C THR A 217 18.04 -2.50 2.79
N THR A 218 19.06 -2.14 2.04
CA THR A 218 19.64 -0.81 2.09
C THR A 218 18.94 0.09 1.06
N PRO A 219 18.64 1.36 1.41
CA PRO A 219 18.15 2.30 0.43
C PRO A 219 19.18 2.44 -0.68
N PHE A 220 18.73 2.54 -1.92
CA PHE A 220 19.61 2.63 -3.08
C PHE A 220 19.17 3.72 -4.05
N VAL A 221 20.11 4.20 -4.84
CA VAL A 221 19.87 5.21 -5.88
C VAL A 221 19.85 4.50 -7.22
N THR A 222 18.83 4.80 -8.03
CA THR A 222 18.78 4.40 -9.44
C THR A 222 19.23 5.58 -10.30
N ILE A 223 20.32 5.39 -11.04
CA ILE A 223 20.84 6.34 -12.02
C ILE A 223 20.61 5.72 -13.40
N PRO A 224 19.58 6.14 -14.16
CA PRO A 224 19.39 5.64 -15.51
C PRO A 224 20.53 6.16 -16.41
N ILE A 225 21.15 5.28 -17.18
CA ILE A 225 22.25 5.60 -18.09
C ILE A 225 21.93 5.10 -19.51
N THR A 226 22.60 5.66 -20.51
CA THR A 226 22.46 5.21 -21.91
C THR A 226 23.01 3.80 -22.11
N ASN A 227 22.50 3.11 -23.13
CA ASN A 227 23.01 1.81 -23.56
C ASN A 227 24.50 1.86 -23.94
N GLU A 228 24.95 2.97 -24.54
CA GLU A 228 26.36 3.16 -24.89
C GLU A 228 27.27 3.13 -23.65
N LEU A 229 26.84 3.76 -22.55
CA LEU A 229 27.60 3.72 -21.29
C LEU A 229 27.53 2.33 -20.65
N THR A 230 26.37 1.67 -20.73
CA THR A 230 26.21 0.28 -20.28
C THR A 230 27.21 -0.64 -20.95
N ASP A 231 27.31 -0.62 -22.28
CA ASP A 231 28.23 -1.47 -23.05
C ASP A 231 29.69 -1.26 -22.62
N ARG A 232 30.08 0.00 -22.40
CA ARG A 232 31.43 0.35 -21.91
C ARG A 232 31.69 -0.17 -20.50
N LEU A 233 30.71 -0.08 -19.61
CA LEU A 233 30.86 -0.51 -18.21
C LEU A 233 30.93 -2.04 -18.09
N ILE A 234 30.21 -2.79 -18.92
CA ILE A 234 30.14 -4.26 -18.84
C ILE A 234 31.24 -4.98 -19.63
N SER A 235 31.87 -4.31 -20.61
CA SER A 235 32.83 -4.93 -21.54
C SER A 235 34.03 -5.64 -20.89
N ASN A 236 34.38 -5.31 -19.64
CA ASN A 236 35.52 -5.90 -18.93
C ASN A 236 35.17 -6.43 -17.53
N ARG A 237 33.89 -6.73 -17.25
CA ARG A 237 33.46 -7.10 -15.89
C ARG A 237 32.92 -8.52 -15.78
N PRO A 238 33.31 -9.26 -14.72
CA PRO A 238 32.61 -10.47 -14.36
C PRO A 238 31.21 -10.11 -13.86
N ARG A 239 30.22 -10.91 -14.28
CA ARG A 239 28.86 -10.85 -13.75
C ARG A 239 28.88 -11.28 -12.28
N VAL A 240 28.06 -10.62 -11.47
CA VAL A 240 27.82 -11.07 -10.09
C VAL A 240 26.86 -12.27 -10.15
N SER A 241 27.38 -13.47 -9.89
CA SER A 241 26.53 -14.62 -9.61
C SER A 241 26.01 -14.51 -8.17
N TRP A 242 24.70 -14.40 -8.00
CA TRP A 242 24.07 -14.57 -6.71
C TRP A 242 24.22 -16.04 -6.28
N ASN A 243 25.31 -16.37 -5.61
CA ASN A 243 25.36 -17.61 -4.83
C ASN A 243 24.76 -17.29 -3.47
N GLU A 244 23.58 -17.85 -3.20
CA GLU A 244 22.89 -17.76 -1.90
C GLU A 244 23.80 -18.26 -0.77
N PRO A 245 23.91 -17.53 0.35
CA PRO A 245 24.21 -18.10 1.65
C PRO A 245 22.98 -18.76 2.29
#